data_AF-A0A842T1K1-F1
#
_entry.id   AF-A0A842T1K1-F1
#
_cell.length_a   1.000
_cell.length_b   1.000
_cell.length_c   1.000
_cell.angle_alpha   90.00
_cell.angle_beta   90.00
_cell.angle_gamma   90.00
#
_symmetry.space_group_name_H-M   'P 1'
#
loop_
_entity.id
_entity.type
_entity.pdbx_description
1 polymer ?
#
loop_
_entity_poly.entity_id
_entity_poly.type
_entity_poly.pdbx_seq_one_letter_code
_entity_poly.pdbx_strand_id
1 'polypeptide(L)'
;MERERLEEISEKYTYEYLLAVLNSRFSNLYLNAIRRHKLPNTFYPDDFRKVPIKELKNQTLYVNLVSILQFIYQSGELENYTKLYDQEVLNFLIYEIYFKRKLKEQNKFQDLHTYLNGELPQIEFKRWIQLKFKTDISEKDHKELEKVENQIINQIEKSYNKLNNEELKDKLDKMKELEWISELENKF
;
A
#
# COMPACT_ATOMS: atom_id res chain seq x y z
N MET A 1 24.49 -21.61 -4.15
CA MET A 1 23.35 -22.23 -4.86
C MET A 1 21.98 -21.84 -4.30
N GLU A 2 21.58 -22.18 -3.06
CA GLU A 2 20.25 -21.77 -2.55
C GLU A 2 20.18 -20.28 -2.18
N ARG A 3 21.25 -19.73 -1.60
CA ARG A 3 21.35 -18.31 -1.23
C ARG A 3 21.34 -17.36 -2.43
N GLU A 4 22.17 -17.62 -3.45
CA GLU A 4 22.24 -16.77 -4.65
C GLU A 4 20.89 -16.70 -5.36
N ARG A 5 20.18 -17.83 -5.46
CA ARG A 5 18.83 -17.87 -6.04
C ARG A 5 17.82 -17.06 -5.23
N LEU A 6 17.95 -17.06 -3.90
CA LEU A 6 17.10 -16.22 -3.04
C LEU A 6 17.42 -14.74 -3.22
N GLU A 7 18.69 -14.39 -3.33
CA GLU A 7 19.15 -13.02 -3.61
C GLU A 7 18.60 -12.53 -4.97
N GLU A 8 18.76 -13.33 -6.03
CA GLU A 8 18.20 -13.05 -7.37
C GLU A 8 16.67 -12.87 -7.37
N ILE A 9 15.94 -13.67 -6.59
CA ILE A 9 14.48 -13.51 -6.46
C ILE A 9 14.16 -12.24 -5.67
N SER A 10 14.92 -11.93 -4.63
CA SER A 10 14.68 -10.76 -3.77
C SER A 10 14.88 -9.45 -4.51
N GLU A 11 15.82 -9.39 -5.46
CA GLU A 11 16.09 -8.20 -6.28
C GLU A 11 14.90 -7.76 -7.13
N LYS A 12 13.93 -8.65 -7.35
CA LYS A 12 12.71 -8.37 -8.12
C LYS A 12 11.66 -7.60 -7.34
N TYR A 13 11.82 -7.42 -6.03
CA TYR A 13 10.78 -6.85 -5.18
C TYR A 13 11.34 -5.75 -4.29
N THR A 14 10.65 -4.62 -4.24
CA THR A 14 10.91 -3.62 -3.21
C THR A 14 10.23 -4.05 -1.92
N TYR A 15 10.83 -3.66 -0.79
CA TYR A 15 10.25 -3.90 0.53
C TYR A 15 8.83 -3.32 0.63
N GLU A 16 8.64 -2.11 0.11
CA GLU A 16 7.37 -1.41 0.11
C GLU A 16 6.31 -2.15 -0.72
N TYR A 17 6.67 -2.74 -1.87
CA TYR A 17 5.72 -3.54 -2.64
C TYR A 17 5.31 -4.82 -1.92
N LEU A 18 6.25 -5.49 -1.25
CA LEU A 18 5.94 -6.65 -0.41
C LEU A 18 4.98 -6.26 0.71
N LEU A 19 5.22 -5.14 1.41
CA LEU A 19 4.32 -4.63 2.43
C LEU A 19 2.92 -4.32 1.87
N ALA A 20 2.83 -3.68 0.71
CA ALA A 20 1.56 -3.36 0.06
C ALA A 20 0.73 -4.63 -0.19
N VAL A 21 1.36 -5.67 -0.76
CA VAL A 21 0.69 -6.95 -1.00
C VAL A 21 0.30 -7.60 0.33
N LEU A 22 1.22 -7.74 1.28
CA LEU A 22 1.00 -8.48 2.52
C LEU A 22 -0.05 -7.84 3.44
N ASN A 23 -0.16 -6.51 3.46
CA ASN A 23 -1.14 -5.80 4.28
C ASN A 23 -2.51 -5.61 3.59
N SER A 24 -2.64 -5.99 2.32
CA SER A 24 -3.91 -5.88 1.61
C SER A 24 -4.98 -6.85 2.13
N ARG A 25 -6.25 -6.48 1.92
CA ARG A 25 -7.42 -7.35 2.14
C ARG A 25 -7.31 -8.66 1.35
N PHE A 26 -6.75 -8.62 0.13
CA PHE A 26 -6.48 -9.84 -0.64
C PHE A 26 -5.61 -10.83 0.14
N SER A 27 -4.46 -10.37 0.67
CA SER A 27 -3.56 -11.24 1.42
C SER A 27 -4.19 -11.73 2.72
N ASN A 28 -4.90 -10.86 3.44
CA ASN A 28 -5.63 -11.26 4.64
C ASN A 28 -6.68 -12.35 4.36
N LEU A 29 -7.43 -12.23 3.26
CA LEU A 29 -8.38 -13.26 2.83
C LEU A 29 -7.70 -14.56 2.45
N TYR A 30 -6.64 -14.47 1.65
CA TYR A 30 -5.87 -15.62 1.19
C TYR A 30 -5.26 -16.39 2.37
N LEU A 31 -4.60 -15.67 3.28
CA LEU A 31 -4.02 -16.22 4.50
C LEU A 31 -5.09 -16.84 5.40
N ASN A 32 -6.23 -16.18 5.58
CA ASN A 32 -7.34 -16.72 6.36
C ASN A 32 -7.98 -17.98 5.74
N ALA A 33 -7.86 -18.19 4.43
CA ALA A 33 -8.35 -19.40 3.77
C ALA A 33 -7.39 -20.59 3.94
N ILE A 34 -6.08 -20.34 4.08
CA ILE A 34 -5.05 -21.38 4.19
C ILE A 34 -4.49 -21.56 5.61
N ARG A 35 -4.96 -20.75 6.56
CA ARG A 35 -4.47 -20.75 7.94
C ARG A 35 -4.65 -22.13 8.56
N ARG A 36 -3.63 -22.57 9.29
CA ARG A 36 -3.68 -23.80 10.09
C ARG A 36 -4.47 -23.60 11.39
N HIS A 37 -4.44 -22.38 11.92
CA HIS A 37 -5.07 -22.04 13.18
C HIS A 37 -6.54 -21.61 12.98
N LYS A 38 -7.42 -21.93 13.95
CA LYS A 38 -8.84 -21.56 13.83
C LYS A 38 -9.10 -20.07 14.03
N LEU A 39 -8.28 -19.39 14.86
CA LEU A 39 -8.43 -17.96 15.11
C LEU A 39 -8.12 -17.15 13.83
N PRO A 40 -9.04 -16.27 13.40
CA PRO A 40 -8.78 -15.33 12.33
C PRO A 40 -7.54 -14.47 12.60
N ASN A 41 -6.84 -14.08 11.54
CA ASN A 41 -5.69 -13.16 11.58
C ASN A 41 -4.52 -13.63 12.46
N THR A 42 -4.44 -14.93 12.75
CA THR A 42 -3.30 -15.57 13.43
C THR A 42 -2.52 -16.40 12.42
N PHE A 43 -1.38 -15.87 11.97
CA PHE A 43 -0.59 -16.46 10.88
C PHE A 43 0.82 -16.81 11.37
N TYR A 44 1.31 -17.99 10.96
CA TYR A 44 2.71 -18.33 11.16
C TYR A 44 3.58 -17.72 10.06
N PRO A 45 4.89 -17.49 10.29
CA PRO A 45 5.80 -17.03 9.25
C PRO A 45 5.75 -17.87 7.95
N ASP A 46 5.55 -19.18 8.08
CA ASP A 46 5.43 -20.09 6.94
C ASP A 46 4.14 -19.91 6.12
N ASP A 47 3.10 -19.29 6.68
CA ASP A 47 1.87 -19.01 5.95
C ASP A 47 2.08 -17.87 4.95
N PHE A 48 2.88 -16.86 5.33
CA PHE A 48 3.24 -15.74 4.45
C PHE A 48 4.04 -16.20 3.22
N ARG A 49 4.84 -17.27 3.33
CA ARG A 49 5.56 -17.88 2.20
C ARG A 49 4.63 -18.43 1.12
N LYS A 50 3.36 -18.66 1.44
CA LYS A 50 2.36 -19.20 0.51
C LYS A 50 1.59 -18.11 -0.22
N VAL A 51 1.68 -16.85 0.21
CA VAL A 51 1.00 -15.74 -0.46
C VAL A 51 1.59 -15.61 -1.87
N PRO A 52 0.77 -15.70 -2.93
CA PRO A 52 1.29 -15.51 -4.28
C PRO A 52 1.66 -14.04 -4.44
N ILE A 53 2.93 -13.74 -4.71
CA ILE A 53 3.40 -12.37 -4.98
C ILE A 53 3.72 -12.28 -6.48
N LYS A 54 3.02 -11.41 -7.21
CA LYS A 54 3.28 -11.22 -8.65
C LYS A 54 4.46 -10.28 -8.86
N GLU A 55 5.35 -10.64 -9.78
CA GLU A 55 6.44 -9.75 -10.21
C GLU A 55 5.90 -8.58 -11.03
N LEU A 56 6.31 -7.35 -10.67
CA LEU A 56 5.98 -6.13 -11.41
C LEU A 56 7.25 -5.45 -11.91
N LYS A 57 7.26 -5.03 -13.17
CA LYS A 57 8.39 -4.30 -13.79
C LYS A 57 8.64 -2.93 -13.16
N ASN A 58 7.58 -2.28 -12.68
CA ASN A 58 7.65 -0.97 -12.03
C ASN A 58 6.86 -1.05 -10.72
N GLN A 59 7.54 -0.74 -9.61
CA GLN A 59 6.97 -0.79 -8.26
C GLN A 59 6.93 0.59 -7.58
N THR A 60 7.29 1.66 -8.28
CA THR A 60 7.40 3.02 -7.74
C THR A 60 6.08 3.51 -7.14
N LEU A 61 4.95 3.17 -7.75
CA LEU A 61 3.63 3.51 -7.22
C LEU A 61 3.42 2.97 -5.79
N TYR A 62 3.82 1.72 -5.55
CA TYR A 62 3.69 1.07 -4.25
C TYR A 62 4.72 1.60 -3.25
N VAL A 63 5.93 1.92 -3.71
CA VAL A 63 6.95 2.58 -2.88
C VAL A 63 6.42 3.91 -2.33
N ASN A 64 5.83 4.73 -3.20
CA ASN A 64 5.25 6.02 -2.80
C ASN A 64 4.05 5.82 -1.87
N LEU A 65 3.11 4.94 -2.23
CA LEU A 65 1.91 4.67 -1.43
C LEU A 65 2.26 4.18 -0.01
N VAL A 66 3.14 3.19 0.11
CA VAL A 66 3.52 2.64 1.41
C VAL A 66 4.33 3.62 2.22
N SER A 67 5.18 4.45 1.61
CA SER A 67 5.87 5.51 2.34
C SER A 67 4.86 6.49 2.97
N ILE A 68 3.82 6.88 2.22
CA ILE A 68 2.73 7.75 2.71
C ILE A 68 2.01 7.08 3.89
N LEU A 69 1.61 5.82 3.73
CA LEU A 69 0.92 5.07 4.80
C LEU A 69 1.79 4.93 6.04
N GLN A 70 3.07 4.57 5.89
CA GLN A 70 4.00 4.47 7.01
C GLN A 70 4.18 5.80 7.74
N PHE A 71 4.23 6.92 7.02
CA PHE A 71 4.24 8.24 7.64
C PHE A 71 2.97 8.46 8.46
N ILE A 72 1.79 8.30 7.86
CA ILE A 72 0.48 8.53 8.52
C ILE A 72 0.37 7.71 9.81
N TYR A 73 0.66 6.41 9.75
CA TYR A 73 0.57 5.54 10.93
C TYR A 73 1.61 5.86 12.01
N GLN A 74 2.81 6.30 11.61
CA GLN A 74 3.90 6.54 12.56
C GLN A 74 3.84 7.93 13.20
N SER A 75 3.36 8.94 12.47
CA SER A 75 3.21 10.30 12.99
C SER A 75 1.89 10.48 13.75
N GLY A 76 0.83 9.76 13.36
CA GLY A 76 -0.54 10.01 13.80
C GLY A 76 -1.19 11.21 13.09
N GLU A 77 -0.47 11.88 12.20
CA GLU A 77 -0.98 12.98 11.39
C GLU A 77 -1.77 12.45 10.20
N LEU A 78 -2.79 13.20 9.77
CA LEU A 78 -3.59 12.89 8.59
C LEU A 78 -4.32 11.53 8.68
N GLU A 79 -4.68 11.07 9.88
CA GLU A 79 -5.39 9.81 10.10
C GLU A 79 -6.67 9.69 9.25
N ASN A 80 -7.36 10.82 9.00
CA ASN A 80 -8.53 10.89 8.14
C ASN A 80 -8.26 10.52 6.66
N TYR A 81 -7.00 10.48 6.22
CA TYR A 81 -6.61 10.09 4.85
C TYR A 81 -6.39 8.58 4.70
N THR A 82 -6.31 7.83 5.81
CA THR A 82 -6.14 6.37 5.80
C THR A 82 -7.22 5.66 4.98
N LYS A 83 -8.48 6.14 5.06
CA LYS A 83 -9.58 5.60 4.27
C LYS A 83 -9.26 5.60 2.77
N LEU A 84 -8.80 6.73 2.23
CA LEU A 84 -8.50 6.83 0.81
C LEU A 84 -7.27 5.99 0.44
N TYR A 85 -6.15 6.16 1.15
CA TYR A 85 -4.89 5.53 0.74
C TYR A 85 -4.82 4.03 1.05
N ASP A 86 -5.25 3.61 2.25
CA ASP A 86 -5.15 2.22 2.70
C ASP A 86 -6.39 1.42 2.31
N GLN A 87 -7.58 1.88 2.71
CA GLN A 87 -8.79 1.07 2.52
C GLN A 87 -9.21 1.01 1.06
N GLU A 88 -9.04 2.10 0.31
CA GLU A 88 -9.48 2.19 -1.08
C GLU A 88 -8.31 1.99 -2.06
N VAL A 89 -7.38 2.94 -2.17
CA VAL A 89 -6.34 2.92 -3.21
C VAL A 89 -5.48 1.66 -3.16
N LEU A 90 -4.94 1.30 -2.00
CA LEU A 90 -4.09 0.11 -1.85
C LEU A 90 -4.86 -1.16 -2.24
N ASN A 91 -6.03 -1.40 -1.64
CA ASN A 91 -6.77 -2.64 -1.88
C ASN A 91 -7.22 -2.79 -3.33
N PHE A 92 -7.71 -1.72 -3.97
CA PHE A 92 -8.19 -1.79 -5.34
C PHE A 92 -7.04 -1.95 -6.35
N LEU A 93 -5.87 -1.34 -6.10
CA LEU A 93 -4.65 -1.63 -6.87
C LEU A 93 -4.27 -3.11 -6.80
N ILE A 94 -4.32 -3.69 -5.59
CA ILE A 94 -4.04 -5.12 -5.41
C ILE A 94 -5.10 -5.99 -6.10
N TYR A 95 -6.39 -5.63 -6.05
CA TYR A 95 -7.43 -6.35 -6.77
C TYR A 95 -7.18 -6.36 -8.28
N GLU A 96 -6.73 -5.24 -8.87
CA GLU A 96 -6.37 -5.21 -10.29
C GLU A 96 -5.18 -6.10 -10.63
N ILE A 97 -4.20 -6.25 -9.73
CA ILE A 97 -3.07 -7.18 -9.92
C ILE A 97 -3.56 -8.62 -9.96
N TYR A 98 -4.34 -9.05 -8.95
CA TYR A 98 -4.68 -10.46 -8.77
C TYR A 98 -5.90 -10.90 -9.59
N PHE A 99 -6.88 -10.02 -9.77
CA PHE A 99 -8.15 -10.32 -10.42
C PHE A 99 -8.33 -9.64 -11.79
N LYS A 100 -7.25 -9.15 -12.42
CA LYS A 100 -7.25 -8.51 -13.75
C LYS A 100 -8.18 -9.18 -14.76
N ARG A 101 -8.06 -10.50 -14.93
CA ARG A 101 -8.84 -11.26 -15.91
C ARG A 101 -10.34 -11.19 -15.59
N LYS A 102 -10.71 -11.47 -14.34
CA LYS A 102 -12.10 -11.44 -13.87
C LYS A 102 -12.71 -10.04 -14.00
N LEU A 103 -11.96 -9.01 -13.63
CA LEU A 103 -12.36 -7.61 -13.79
C LEU A 103 -12.60 -7.24 -15.25
N LYS A 104 -11.74 -7.70 -16.17
CA LYS A 104 -11.92 -7.48 -17.61
C LYS A 104 -13.12 -8.22 -18.18
N GLU A 105 -13.32 -9.49 -17.80
CA GLU A 105 -14.48 -10.29 -18.21
C GLU A 105 -15.81 -9.65 -17.79
N GLN A 106 -15.81 -8.89 -16.69
CA GLN A 106 -16.98 -8.20 -16.15
C GLN A 106 -17.03 -6.71 -16.54
N ASN A 107 -16.16 -6.23 -17.45
CA ASN A 107 -16.05 -4.81 -17.85
C ASN A 107 -15.85 -3.83 -16.67
N LYS A 108 -15.19 -4.26 -15.61
CA LYS A 108 -14.91 -3.44 -14.41
C LYS A 108 -13.43 -3.11 -14.17
N PHE A 109 -12.53 -3.55 -15.04
CA PHE A 109 -11.11 -3.15 -14.96
C PHE A 109 -10.94 -1.64 -15.23
N GLN A 110 -10.24 -0.90 -14.36
CA GLN A 110 -10.13 0.57 -14.41
C GLN A 110 -8.73 1.09 -14.75
N ASP A 111 -7.72 0.21 -14.70
CA ASP A 111 -6.31 0.54 -14.90
C ASP A 111 -5.81 1.61 -13.92
N LEU A 112 -6.10 1.40 -12.63
CA LEU A 112 -5.72 2.27 -11.52
C LEU A 112 -4.21 2.48 -11.46
N HIS A 113 -3.41 1.49 -11.83
CA HIS A 113 -1.95 1.63 -11.86
C HIS A 113 -1.53 2.74 -12.83
N THR A 114 -2.14 2.82 -14.01
CA THR A 114 -1.87 3.89 -14.99
C THR A 114 -2.42 5.22 -14.49
N TYR A 115 -3.65 5.21 -13.95
CA TYR A 115 -4.32 6.42 -13.46
C TYR A 115 -3.55 7.11 -12.32
N LEU A 116 -3.04 6.33 -11.36
CA LEU A 116 -2.35 6.86 -10.17
C LEU A 116 -0.85 7.10 -10.39
N ASN A 117 -0.32 6.74 -11.56
CA ASN A 117 1.10 6.90 -11.83
C ASN A 117 1.47 8.39 -11.89
N GLY A 118 2.31 8.84 -10.96
CA GLY A 118 2.69 10.25 -10.81
C GLY A 118 1.74 11.08 -9.95
N GLU A 119 0.64 10.49 -9.48
CA GLU A 119 -0.32 11.15 -8.59
C GLU A 119 0.06 11.05 -7.11
N LEU A 120 0.83 10.01 -6.76
CA LEU A 120 1.36 9.81 -5.42
C LEU A 120 2.76 10.44 -5.30
N PRO A 121 2.96 11.40 -4.37
CA PRO A 121 4.23 12.08 -4.20
C PRO A 121 5.29 11.11 -3.67
N GLN A 122 6.51 11.32 -4.13
CA GLN A 122 7.67 10.74 -3.48
C GLN A 122 8.02 11.60 -2.26
N ILE A 123 7.80 11.05 -1.07
CA ILE A 123 8.05 11.74 0.21
C ILE A 123 9.38 11.32 0.83
N GLU A 124 9.97 12.17 1.66
CA GLU A 124 11.25 11.90 2.34
C GLU A 124 11.08 11.06 3.63
N PHE A 125 10.25 10.01 3.58
CA PHE A 125 9.94 9.19 4.77
C PHE A 125 11.19 8.62 5.45
N LYS A 126 12.17 8.14 4.67
CA LYS A 126 13.44 7.60 5.21
C LYS A 126 14.27 8.66 5.92
N ARG A 127 14.23 9.93 5.48
CA ARG A 127 14.94 11.01 6.19
C ARG A 127 14.20 11.38 7.45
N TRP A 128 12.88 11.49 7.38
CA TRP A 128 12.02 11.77 8.51
C TRP A 128 12.20 10.74 9.63
N ILE A 129 12.17 9.44 9.31
CA ILE A 129 12.31 8.36 10.31
C ILE A 129 13.69 8.38 10.99
N GLN A 130 14.75 8.66 10.21
CA GLN A 130 16.12 8.78 10.74
C GLN A 130 16.25 9.94 11.73
N LEU A 131 15.62 11.07 11.44
CA LEU A 131 15.62 12.24 12.33
C LEU A 131 14.73 11.98 13.57
N LYS A 132 13.54 11.42 13.37
CA LYS A 132 12.55 11.18 14.43
C LYS A 132 13.06 10.25 15.53
N PHE A 133 13.81 9.21 15.17
CA PHE A 133 14.30 8.19 16.11
C PHE A 133 15.78 8.37 16.48
N LYS A 134 16.38 9.51 16.16
CA LYS A 134 17.75 9.83 16.57
C LYS A 134 17.82 10.03 18.09
N THR A 135 18.75 9.37 18.77
CA THR A 135 18.90 9.42 20.24
C THR A 135 19.45 10.75 20.74
N ASP A 136 20.42 11.32 20.03
CA ASP A 136 21.09 12.57 20.40
C ASP A 136 20.80 13.63 19.32
N ILE A 137 19.59 14.19 19.39
CA ILE A 137 19.11 15.15 18.40
C ILE A 137 19.62 16.56 18.75
N SER A 138 20.30 17.20 17.79
CA SER A 138 20.73 18.60 17.94
C SER A 138 19.57 19.57 17.66
N GLU A 139 19.68 20.83 18.11
CA GLU A 139 18.69 21.86 17.75
C GLU A 139 18.55 22.03 16.22
N LYS A 140 19.66 21.84 15.48
CA LYS A 140 19.65 21.84 14.02
C LYS A 140 18.83 20.68 13.46
N ASP A 141 19.01 19.47 14.01
CA ASP A 141 18.25 18.29 13.59
C ASP A 141 16.76 18.43 13.91
N HIS A 142 16.39 19.07 15.03
CA HIS A 142 15.00 19.40 15.35
C HIS A 142 14.36 20.30 14.30
N LYS A 143 15.03 21.41 13.94
CA LYS A 143 14.56 22.33 12.89
C LYS A 143 14.46 21.62 11.53
N GLU A 144 15.37 20.70 11.25
CA GLU A 144 15.30 19.88 10.04
C GLU A 144 14.12 18.91 10.08
N LEU A 145 13.88 18.22 11.21
CA LEU A 145 12.76 17.31 11.38
C LEU A 145 11.43 18.02 11.15
N GLU A 146 11.22 19.17 11.81
CA GLU A 146 10.03 19.99 11.61
C GLU A 146 9.85 20.41 10.15
N LYS A 147 10.94 20.81 9.49
CA LYS A 147 10.90 21.18 8.06
C LYS A 147 10.49 19.99 7.19
N VAL A 148 11.11 18.84 7.38
CA VAL A 148 10.84 17.62 6.60
C VAL A 148 9.41 17.14 6.85
N GLU A 149 8.98 17.10 8.11
CA GLU A 149 7.62 16.68 8.50
C GLU A 149 6.56 17.58 7.85
N ASN A 150 6.72 18.91 7.95
CA ASN A 150 5.82 19.86 7.29
C ASN A 150 5.81 19.70 5.77
N GLN A 151 6.96 19.44 5.15
CA GLN A 151 7.04 19.20 3.70
C GLN A 151 6.28 17.93 3.31
N ILE A 152 6.43 16.84 4.06
CA ILE A 152 5.71 15.58 3.83
C ILE A 152 4.21 15.79 3.98
N ILE A 153 3.75 16.43 5.07
CA ILE A 153 2.33 16.72 5.31
C ILE A 153 1.75 17.50 4.12
N ASN A 154 2.40 18.60 3.73
CA ASN A 154 1.94 19.42 2.60
C ASN A 154 1.88 18.64 1.27
N GLN A 155 2.82 17.72 1.03
CA GLN A 155 2.81 16.88 -0.17
C GLN A 155 1.65 15.89 -0.16
N ILE A 156 1.42 15.23 0.98
CA ILE A 156 0.31 14.28 1.15
C ILE A 156 -1.02 14.99 1.03
N GLU A 157 -1.22 16.15 1.67
CA GLU A 157 -2.46 16.93 1.55
C GLU A 157 -2.76 17.35 0.11
N LYS A 158 -1.75 17.82 -0.63
CA LYS A 158 -1.92 18.16 -2.06
C LYS A 158 -2.33 16.95 -2.89
N SER A 159 -1.69 15.79 -2.65
CA SER A 159 -2.04 14.54 -3.32
C SER A 159 -3.46 14.09 -2.95
N TYR A 160 -3.82 14.14 -1.67
CA TYR A 160 -5.14 13.77 -1.19
C TYR A 160 -6.22 14.64 -1.83
N ASN A 161 -6.05 15.97 -1.82
CA ASN A 161 -7.00 16.89 -2.44
C ASN A 161 -7.13 16.67 -3.96
N LYS A 162 -6.03 16.27 -4.62
CA LYS A 162 -6.06 15.92 -6.04
C LYS A 162 -6.79 14.61 -6.29
N LEU A 163 -6.57 13.59 -5.47
CA LEU A 163 -7.10 12.23 -5.64
C LEU A 163 -8.52 12.05 -5.10
N ASN A 164 -8.91 12.80 -4.07
CA ASN A 164 -10.26 12.79 -3.49
C ASN A 164 -11.24 13.55 -4.40
N ASN A 165 -11.35 13.08 -5.64
CA ASN A 165 -12.15 13.63 -6.70
C ASN A 165 -13.20 12.60 -7.16
N GLU A 166 -14.17 13.05 -7.96
CA GLU A 166 -15.24 12.17 -8.45
C GLU A 166 -14.73 11.12 -9.45
N GLU A 167 -13.66 11.39 -10.20
CA GLU A 167 -13.14 10.43 -11.17
C GLU A 167 -12.56 9.17 -10.49
N LEU A 168 -11.79 9.33 -9.42
CA LEU A 168 -11.27 8.20 -8.66
C LEU A 168 -12.41 7.44 -7.99
N LYS A 169 -13.37 8.16 -7.38
CA LYS A 169 -14.55 7.53 -6.76
C LYS A 169 -15.34 6.71 -7.78
N ASP A 170 -15.63 7.26 -8.95
CA ASP A 170 -16.32 6.56 -10.04
C ASP A 170 -15.59 5.28 -10.48
N LYS A 171 -14.26 5.32 -10.56
CA LYS A 171 -13.45 4.12 -10.88
C LYS A 171 -13.59 3.06 -9.78
N LEU A 172 -13.45 3.46 -8.52
CA LEU A 172 -13.55 2.55 -7.38
C LEU A 172 -14.96 1.97 -7.25
N ASP A 173 -15.99 2.79 -7.43
CA ASP A 173 -17.40 2.38 -7.30
C ASP A 173 -17.81 1.40 -8.40
N LYS A 174 -17.34 1.59 -9.64
CA LYS A 174 -17.51 0.60 -10.71
C LYS A 174 -16.99 -0.78 -10.35
N MET A 175 -15.89 -0.85 -9.59
CA MET A 175 -15.37 -2.11 -9.08
C MET A 175 -16.20 -2.63 -7.89
N LYS A 176 -16.61 -1.75 -6.97
CA LYS A 176 -17.46 -2.10 -5.80
C LYS A 176 -18.84 -2.65 -6.18
N GLU A 177 -19.36 -2.33 -7.35
CA GLU A 177 -20.59 -2.92 -7.90
C GLU A 177 -20.52 -4.44 -8.08
N LEU A 178 -19.32 -5.03 -8.11
CA LEU A 178 -19.15 -6.47 -8.17
C LEU A 178 -19.42 -7.08 -6.80
N GLU A 179 -20.46 -7.91 -6.71
CA GLU A 179 -20.86 -8.59 -5.47
C GLU A 179 -19.69 -9.23 -4.72
N TRP A 180 -18.82 -9.96 -5.44
CA TRP A 180 -17.67 -10.60 -4.83
C TRP A 180 -16.65 -9.60 -4.27
N ILE A 181 -16.50 -8.40 -4.86
CA ILE A 181 -15.66 -7.33 -4.28
C ILE A 181 -16.35 -6.78 -3.03
N SER A 182 -17.65 -6.50 -3.08
CA SER A 182 -18.40 -6.05 -1.90
C SER A 182 -18.28 -7.05 -0.74
N GLU A 183 -18.33 -8.36 -1.03
CA GLU A 183 -18.09 -9.41 -0.05
C GLU A 183 -16.67 -9.42 0.51
N LEU A 184 -15.64 -9.11 -0.30
CA LEU A 184 -14.26 -8.97 0.20
C LEU A 184 -14.15 -7.78 1.15
N GLU A 185 -14.79 -6.67 0.80
CA GLU A 185 -14.73 -5.41 1.54
C GLU A 185 -15.51 -5.49 2.86
N ASN A 186 -16.59 -6.27 2.94
CA ASN A 186 -17.43 -6.42 4.14
C ASN A 186 -16.88 -7.42 5.17
N LYS A 187 -15.80 -8.15 4.87
CA LYS A 187 -15.24 -9.18 5.77
C LYS A 187 -14.27 -8.64 6.82
N PHE A 188 -13.95 -7.34 6.81
CA PHE A 188 -12.97 -6.70 7.70
C PHE A 188 -13.46 -5.35 8.20
#